data_AF-A0AAQ3MSS5-F1
#
_entry.id   AF-A0AAQ3MSS5-F1
#
_cell.length_a   1.000
_cell.length_b   1.000
_cell.length_c   1.000
_cell.angle_alpha   90.00
_cell.angle_beta   90.00
_cell.angle_gamma   90.00
#
_symmetry.space_group_name_H-M   'P 1'
#
loop_
_entity.id
_entity.type
_entity.pdbx_description
1 polymer ?
#
loop_
_entity_poly.entity_id
_entity_poly.type
_entity_poly.pdbx_seq_one_letter_code
_entity_poly.pdbx_strand_id
1 'polypeptide(L)'
;MDLEEMVKDEDSEDEINEGARVIEDRRRLELLGLSEDEKQFVTMWNSFVKKHRVLVDGHMNWAYEAFTKYHCAEFVHSTLLNWSWRVFMIKLYDYGLLKPTTIVTCYAILKQYREHK
;
A
#
# COMPACT_ATOMS: atom_id res chain seq x y z
N MET A 1 -18.02 37.27 -35.44
CA MET A 1 -18.83 36.68 -34.37
C MET A 1 -18.62 35.19 -34.50
N ASP A 2 -17.58 34.72 -33.79
CA ASP A 2 -17.10 33.34 -33.80
C ASP A 2 -18.16 32.42 -33.21
N LEU A 3 -18.51 31.38 -33.96
CA LEU A 3 -19.58 30.45 -33.63
C LEU A 3 -19.06 29.16 -32.98
N GLU A 4 -17.91 29.19 -32.32
CA GLU A 4 -17.33 28.00 -31.67
C GLU A 4 -16.65 28.29 -30.31
N GLU A 5 -16.96 29.42 -29.66
CA GLU A 5 -16.83 29.56 -28.19
C GLU A 5 -17.98 28.83 -27.47
N MET A 6 -18.25 27.57 -27.82
CA MET A 6 -19.35 26.79 -27.22
C MET A 6 -19.03 25.29 -27.12
N VAL A 7 -17.81 24.96 -26.73
CA VAL A 7 -17.46 23.66 -26.11
C VAL A 7 -16.45 23.91 -24.98
N LYS A 8 -16.81 24.82 -24.06
CA LYS A 8 -16.22 24.93 -22.73
C LYS A 8 -17.33 24.66 -21.73
N ASP A 9 -17.59 23.37 -21.54
CA ASP A 9 -18.27 22.87 -20.35
C ASP A 9 -17.74 21.44 -20.12
N GLU A 10 -16.44 21.36 -19.85
CA GLU A 10 -15.92 20.26 -19.03
C GLU A 10 -16.39 20.55 -17.61
N ASP A 11 -17.65 20.19 -17.32
CA ASP A 11 -18.18 20.14 -15.97
C ASP A 11 -17.54 18.90 -15.30
N SER A 12 -16.27 19.05 -14.91
CA SER A 12 -15.53 18.01 -14.21
C SER A 12 -16.01 17.95 -12.75
N GLU A 13 -17.22 17.41 -12.53
CA GLU A 13 -17.76 17.13 -11.19
C GLU A 13 -16.93 16.08 -10.42
N ASP A 14 -15.88 15.52 -11.01
CA ASP A 14 -14.90 14.64 -10.36
C ASP A 14 -13.78 15.44 -9.66
N GLU A 15 -14.13 16.51 -8.93
CA GLU A 15 -13.25 17.02 -7.87
C GLU A 15 -13.27 15.99 -6.72
N ILE A 16 -12.63 14.84 -6.96
CA ILE A 16 -12.36 13.83 -5.93
C ILE A 16 -11.55 14.57 -4.86
N ASN A 17 -12.22 14.92 -3.76
CA ASN A 17 -11.62 15.64 -2.64
C ASN A 17 -10.60 14.74 -1.93
N GLU A 18 -9.43 14.62 -2.57
CA GLU A 18 -8.29 13.84 -2.16
C GLU A 18 -7.84 14.26 -0.75
N GLY A 19 -7.98 15.56 -0.43
CA GLY A 19 -7.71 16.11 0.89
C GLY A 19 -8.61 15.55 1.99
N ALA A 20 -9.93 15.49 1.76
CA ALA A 20 -10.86 14.91 2.74
C ALA A 20 -10.61 13.41 2.99
N ARG A 21 -10.27 12.64 1.94
CA ARG A 21 -9.97 11.21 2.07
C ARG A 21 -8.71 10.96 2.91
N VAL A 22 -7.67 11.77 2.73
CA VAL A 22 -6.44 11.68 3.53
C VAL A 22 -6.71 11.99 5.01
N ILE A 23 -7.56 12.99 5.29
CA ILE A 23 -7.95 13.35 6.66
C ILE A 23 -8.75 12.23 7.32
N GLU A 24 -9.71 11.64 6.58
CA GLU A 24 -10.53 10.54 7.06
C GLU A 24 -9.71 9.28 7.34
N ASP A 25 -8.81 8.89 6.43
CA ASP A 25 -7.90 7.76 6.61
C ASP A 25 -7.01 7.97 7.84
N ARG A 26 -6.43 9.15 8.01
CA ARG A 26 -5.60 9.47 9.19
C ARG A 26 -6.41 9.36 10.49
N ARG A 27 -7.62 9.92 10.52
CA ARG A 27 -8.51 9.87 11.70
C ARG A 27 -8.95 8.44 12.03
N ARG A 28 -9.18 7.62 11.01
CA ARG A 28 -9.51 6.20 11.19
C ARG A 28 -8.36 5.43 11.83
N LEU A 29 -7.12 5.67 11.40
CA LEU A 29 -5.94 5.03 11.99
C LEU A 29 -5.73 5.44 13.45
N GLU A 30 -5.99 6.71 13.79
CA GLU A 30 -5.94 7.20 15.17
C GLU A 30 -6.99 6.52 16.06
N LEU A 31 -8.21 6.31 15.56
CA LEU A 31 -9.30 5.65 16.29
C LEU A 31 -9.02 4.16 16.55
N LEU A 32 -8.28 3.49 15.66
CA LEU A 32 -7.93 2.07 15.78
C LEU A 32 -6.87 1.77 16.86
N GLY A 33 -6.30 2.80 17.50
CA GLY A 33 -5.33 2.64 18.59
C GLY A 33 -4.01 2.00 18.14
N LEU A 34 -3.67 2.10 16.85
CA LEU A 34 -2.44 1.53 16.30
C LEU A 34 -1.19 2.23 16.87
N SER A 35 -0.12 1.46 17.06
CA SER A 35 1.21 2.00 17.33
C SER A 35 1.73 2.81 16.14
N GLU A 36 2.77 3.63 16.35
CA GLU A 36 3.29 4.50 15.29
C GLU A 36 3.87 3.69 14.10
N ASP A 37 4.56 2.58 14.38
CA ASP A 37 5.07 1.68 13.33
C ASP A 37 3.94 1.00 12.54
N GLU A 38 2.83 0.65 13.21
CA GLU A 38 1.64 0.11 12.53
C GLU A 38 0.95 1.17 11.67
N LYS A 39 0.86 2.42 12.13
CA LYS A 39 0.33 3.52 11.33
C LYS A 39 1.22 3.78 10.11
N GLN A 40 2.54 3.79 10.29
CA GLN A 40 3.50 3.93 9.21
C GLN A 40 3.31 2.81 8.18
N PHE A 41 3.25 1.56 8.65
CA PHE A 41 3.02 0.40 7.81
C PHE A 41 1.74 0.53 6.98
N VAL A 42 0.61 0.81 7.63
CA VAL A 42 -0.69 0.92 6.95
C VAL A 42 -0.69 2.07 5.95
N THR A 43 -0.07 3.20 6.29
CA THR A 43 0.06 4.35 5.38
C THR A 43 0.87 3.99 4.14
N MET A 44 2.00 3.29 4.30
CA MET A 44 2.83 2.81 3.19
C MET A 44 2.03 1.85 2.29
N TRP A 45 1.35 0.88 2.89
CA TRP A 45 0.55 -0.11 2.16
C TRP A 45 -0.62 0.55 1.40
N ASN A 46 -1.39 1.42 2.04
CA ASN A 46 -2.50 2.13 1.41
C ASN A 46 -2.03 3.00 0.24
N SER A 47 -0.91 3.71 0.42
CA SER A 47 -0.31 4.52 -0.64
C SER A 47 0.11 3.65 -1.83
N PHE A 48 0.72 2.49 -1.57
CA PHE A 48 1.10 1.53 -2.61
C PHE A 48 -0.13 0.98 -3.35
N VAL A 49 -1.14 0.49 -2.62
CA VAL A 49 -2.38 -0.06 -3.20
C VAL A 49 -3.07 0.96 -4.09
N LYS A 50 -3.15 2.22 -3.65
CA LYS A 50 -3.75 3.30 -4.41
C LYS A 50 -2.96 3.62 -5.67
N LYS A 51 -1.64 3.82 -5.53
CA LYS A 51 -0.75 4.16 -6.65
C LYS A 51 -0.71 3.07 -7.72
N HIS A 52 -0.74 1.80 -7.31
CA HIS A 52 -0.61 0.64 -8.20
C HIS A 52 -1.96 0.01 -8.57
N ARG A 53 -3.09 0.59 -8.14
CA ARG A 53 -4.45 0.10 -8.43
C ARG A 53 -4.60 -1.40 -8.12
N VAL A 54 -4.26 -1.80 -6.90
CA VAL A 54 -4.49 -3.16 -6.40
C VAL A 54 -5.98 -3.31 -6.06
N LEU A 55 -6.78 -3.73 -7.05
CA LEU A 55 -8.25 -3.71 -6.96
C LEU A 55 -8.89 -5.06 -6.67
N VAL A 56 -8.19 -6.17 -6.92
CA VAL A 56 -8.76 -7.53 -6.80
C VAL A 56 -7.81 -8.47 -6.09
N ASP A 57 -8.38 -9.49 -5.43
CA ASP A 57 -7.63 -10.48 -4.64
C ASP A 57 -6.56 -11.21 -5.47
N GLY A 58 -6.81 -11.42 -6.77
CA GLY A 58 -5.85 -12.00 -7.69
C GLY A 58 -4.52 -11.24 -7.79
N HIS A 59 -4.51 -9.94 -7.47
CA HIS A 59 -3.31 -9.11 -7.47
C HIS A 59 -2.45 -9.26 -6.20
N MET A 60 -2.99 -9.83 -5.12
CA MET A 60 -2.37 -9.76 -3.79
C MET A 60 -0.97 -10.40 -3.75
N ASN A 61 -0.79 -11.55 -4.40
CA ASN A 61 0.52 -12.21 -4.45
C ASN A 61 1.59 -11.33 -5.12
N TRP A 62 1.27 -10.76 -6.28
CA TRP A 62 2.16 -9.83 -6.97
C TRP A 62 2.40 -8.55 -6.16
N ALA A 63 1.33 -7.97 -5.62
CA ALA A 63 1.38 -6.71 -4.87
C ALA A 63 2.30 -6.84 -3.66
N TYR A 64 2.27 -7.97 -2.97
CA TYR A 64 3.13 -8.24 -1.82
C TYR A 64 4.62 -8.33 -2.17
N GLU A 65 4.94 -9.04 -3.25
CA GLU A 65 6.33 -9.14 -3.73
C GLU A 65 6.85 -7.78 -4.20
N ALA A 66 6.03 -7.04 -4.96
CA ALA A 66 6.35 -5.71 -5.45
C ALA A 66 6.52 -4.70 -4.30
N PHE A 67 5.62 -4.71 -3.33
CA PHE A 67 5.70 -3.85 -2.14
C PHE A 67 6.94 -4.16 -1.29
N THR A 68 7.27 -5.45 -1.10
CA THR A 68 8.51 -5.85 -0.40
C THR A 68 9.75 -5.36 -1.12
N LYS A 69 9.80 -5.46 -2.46
CA LYS A 69 10.93 -4.93 -3.25
C LYS A 69 11.02 -3.41 -3.14
N TYR A 70 9.89 -2.72 -3.24
CA TYR A 70 9.85 -1.26 -3.25
C TYR A 70 10.26 -0.64 -1.89
N HIS A 71 9.90 -1.27 -0.77
CA HIS A 71 10.21 -0.80 0.58
C HIS A 71 11.24 -1.68 1.32
N CYS A 72 12.08 -2.41 0.58
CA CYS A 72 13.04 -3.34 1.15
C CYS A 72 14.01 -2.65 2.12
N ALA A 73 14.43 -1.41 1.81
CA ALA A 73 15.30 -0.63 2.65
C ALA A 73 14.62 -0.36 4.01
N GLU A 74 13.42 0.19 4.02
CA GLU A 74 12.67 0.53 5.23
C GLU A 74 12.45 -0.70 6.11
N PHE A 75 12.08 -1.84 5.53
CA PHE A 75 11.91 -3.10 6.26
C PHE A 75 13.21 -3.68 6.81
N VAL A 76 14.36 -3.43 6.17
CA VAL A 76 15.64 -3.91 6.68
C VAL A 76 16.15 -3.03 7.82
N HIS A 77 15.87 -1.73 7.79
CA HIS A 77 16.32 -0.78 8.82
C HIS A 77 15.42 -0.72 10.05
N SER A 78 14.11 -0.95 9.92
CA SER A 78 13.17 -0.95 11.05
C SER A 78 12.65 -2.36 11.36
N THR A 79 13.04 -2.88 12.52
CA THR A 79 12.57 -4.19 13.02
C THR A 79 11.06 -4.21 13.27
N LEU A 80 10.50 -3.12 13.80
CA LEU A 80 9.06 -3.03 14.11
C LEU A 80 8.22 -2.96 12.83
N LEU A 81 8.66 -2.18 11.84
CA LEU A 81 8.00 -2.11 10.54
C LEU A 81 8.04 -3.46 9.81
N ASN A 82 9.19 -4.16 9.87
CA ASN A 82 9.33 -5.52 9.35
C ASN A 82 8.36 -6.50 10.05
N TRP A 83 8.20 -6.35 11.36
CA TRP A 83 7.29 -7.18 12.13
C TRP A 83 5.82 -6.96 11.71
N SER A 84 5.38 -5.70 11.61
CA SER A 84 4.04 -5.34 11.12
C SER A 84 3.78 -5.93 9.73
N TRP A 85 4.77 -5.87 8.83
CA TRP A 85 4.70 -6.49 7.51
C TRP A 85 4.51 -8.01 7.57
N ARG A 86 5.27 -8.70 8.42
CA ARG A 86 5.16 -10.16 8.58
C ARG A 86 3.82 -10.59 9.15
N VAL A 87 3.33 -9.90 10.18
CA VAL A 87 2.02 -10.19 10.78
C VAL A 87 0.92 -9.99 9.75
N PHE A 88 1.02 -8.95 8.90
CA PHE A 88 0.06 -8.73 7.83
C PHE A 88 0.08 -9.83 6.76
N MET A 89 1.28 -10.26 6.33
CA MET A 89 1.44 -11.43 5.45
C MET A 89 0.78 -12.70 6.01
N ILE A 90 1.00 -13.01 7.29
CA ILE A 90 0.41 -14.19 7.93
C ILE A 90 -1.12 -14.11 7.91
N LYS A 91 -1.70 -12.96 8.29
CA LYS A 91 -3.15 -12.77 8.26
C LYS A 91 -3.74 -13.02 6.88
N LEU A 92 -3.12 -12.50 5.82
CA LEU A 92 -3.62 -12.71 4.47
C LEU A 92 -3.45 -14.14 3.96
N TYR A 93 -2.41 -14.83 4.41
CA TYR A 93 -2.27 -16.26 4.16
C TYR A 93 -3.40 -17.05 4.83
N ASP A 94 -3.74 -16.72 6.09
CA ASP A 94 -4.84 -17.37 6.81
C ASP A 94 -6.20 -17.13 6.11
N TYR A 95 -6.39 -15.98 5.46
CA TYR A 95 -7.56 -15.69 4.63
C TYR A 95 -7.52 -16.31 3.22
N GLY A 96 -6.46 -17.04 2.85
CA GLY A 96 -6.29 -17.64 1.54
C GLY A 96 -5.95 -16.66 0.40
N LEU A 97 -5.60 -15.41 0.73
CA LEU A 97 -5.26 -14.36 -0.23
C LEU A 97 -3.80 -14.42 -0.67
N LEU A 98 -2.93 -15.02 0.13
CA LEU A 98 -1.52 -15.23 -0.20
C LEU A 98 -1.17 -16.71 -0.32
N LYS A 99 -0.27 -17.00 -1.25
CA LYS A 99 0.35 -18.31 -1.42
C LYS A 99 1.58 -18.42 -0.51
N PRO A 100 1.92 -19.61 0.02
CA PRO A 100 3.16 -19.83 0.76
C PRO A 100 4.41 -19.39 -0.02
N THR A 101 4.40 -19.57 -1.35
CA THR A 101 5.50 -19.19 -2.23
C THR A 101 5.78 -17.70 -2.23
N THR A 102 4.75 -16.87 -2.09
CA THR A 102 4.92 -15.41 -2.01
C THR A 102 5.57 -15.01 -0.70
N ILE A 103 5.21 -15.63 0.43
CA ILE A 103 5.87 -15.38 1.72
C ILE A 103 7.36 -15.70 1.64
N VAL A 104 7.71 -16.87 1.08
CA VAL A 104 9.11 -17.29 0.89
C VAL A 104 9.86 -16.31 0.00
N THR A 105 9.23 -15.85 -1.08
CA THR A 105 9.81 -14.89 -2.02
C THR A 105 10.08 -13.54 -1.35
N CYS A 106 9.12 -12.99 -0.60
CA CYS A 106 9.29 -11.77 0.18
C CYS A 106 10.44 -11.89 1.19
N TYR A 107 10.54 -13.02 1.88
CA TYR A 107 11.65 -13.26 2.79
C TYR A 107 13.00 -13.31 2.07
N ALA A 108 13.08 -13.98 0.92
CA ALA A 108 14.29 -14.05 0.11
C ALA A 108 14.74 -12.66 -0.38
N ILE A 109 13.82 -11.82 -0.82
CA ILE A 109 14.09 -10.43 -1.22
C ILE A 109 14.74 -9.64 -0.08
N LEU A 110 14.15 -9.69 1.12
CA LEU A 110 14.69 -8.97 2.28
C LEU A 110 16.05 -9.51 2.72
N LYS A 111 16.27 -10.83 2.61
CA LYS A 111 17.55 -11.47 2.91
C LYS A 111 18.63 -11.02 1.93
N GLN A 112 18.36 -11.08 0.63
CA GLN A 112 19.28 -10.62 -0.41
C GLN A 112 19.65 -9.14 -0.21
N TYR A 113 18.68 -8.29 0.10
CA TYR A 113 18.96 -6.88 0.37
C TYR A 113 19.88 -6.66 1.58
N ARG A 114 19.79 -7.50 2.63
CA ARG A 114 20.70 -7.46 3.79
C ARG A 114 22.12 -7.90 3.44
N GLU A 115 22.26 -8.87 2.55
CA GLU A 115 23.56 -9.45 2.16
C GLU A 115 24.32 -8.58 1.15
N HIS A 116 23.60 -7.77 0.36
CA HIS A 116 24.18 -6.87 -0.66
C HIS A 116 24.37 -5.42 -0.18
N LYS A 117 24.28 -5.17 1.12
CA LYS A 117 24.49 -3.85 1.74
C LYS A 117 25.86 -3.79 2.41
#